data_AF-A0AAU5HQ11-F1
#
_entry.id   AF-A0AAU5HQ11-F1
#
_cell.length_a   1.000
_cell.length_b   1.000
_cell.length_c   1.000
_cell.angle_alpha   90.00
_cell.angle_beta   90.00
_cell.angle_gamma   90.00
#
_symmetry.space_group_name_H-M   'P 1'
#
loop_
_entity.id
_entity.type
_entity.pdbx_description
1 polymer ?
#
loop_
_entity_poly.entity_id
_entity_poly.type
_entity_poly.pdbx_seq_one_letter_code
_entity_poly.pdbx_strand_id
1 'polypeptide(L)' 'MTLRFCRYCDEPITDPDDVVHLWHEESMSGPGRDVWAHREHADLVEPDTALVRILARVLIAEWTRP' A
#
# COMPACT_ATOMS: atom_id res chain seq x y z
N MET A 1 -3.94 -9.64 19.01
CA MET A 1 -2.85 -9.03 18.22
C MET A 1 -2.97 -9.52 16.80
N THR A 2 -3.11 -8.63 15.83
CA THR A 2 -3.11 -9.01 14.41
C THR A 2 -1.66 -9.00 13.95
N LEU A 3 -1.16 -10.16 13.52
CA LEU A 3 0.18 -10.29 12.96
C LEU A 3 0.26 -9.50 11.65
N ARG A 4 1.24 -8.60 11.51
CA ARG A 4 1.47 -7.80 10.30
C ARG A 4 2.71 -8.32 9.60
N PHE A 5 2.71 -8.25 8.28
CA PHE A 5 3.83 -8.66 7.45
C PHE A 5 4.28 -7.48 6.59
N CYS A 6 5.59 -7.35 6.41
CA CYS A 6 6.15 -6.32 5.56
C CYS A 6 5.95 -6.69 4.09
N ARG A 7 5.36 -5.78 3.30
CA ARG A 7 5.08 -6.03 1.88
C ARG A 7 6.33 -6.22 1.02
N TYR A 8 7.48 -5.68 1.45
CA TYR A 8 8.73 -5.74 0.70
C TYR A 8 9.49 -7.05 0.92
N CYS A 9 9.68 -7.47 2.16
CA CYS A 9 10.48 -8.64 2.51
C CYS A 9 9.66 -9.88 2.91
N ASP A 10 8.32 -9.77 2.99
CA ASP A 10 7.39 -10.81 3.43
C ASP A 10 7.63 -11.36 4.85
N GLU A 11 8.45 -10.67 5.66
CA GLU A 11 8.72 -11.03 7.04
C GLU A 11 7.71 -10.40 8.02
N PRO A 12 7.47 -11.05 9.18
CA PRO A 12 6.58 -10.50 10.20
C PRO A 12 7.17 -9.24 10.85
N ILE A 13 6.34 -8.22 11.01
CA ILE A 13 6.69 -6.99 11.73
C ILE A 13 6.41 -7.23 13.22
N THR A 14 7.48 -7.41 14.01
CA THR A 14 7.36 -7.72 15.44
C THR A 14 7.40 -6.50 16.34
N ASP A 15 8.07 -5.44 15.89
CA ASP A 15 8.16 -4.16 16.61
C ASP A 15 7.01 -3.23 16.16
N PRO A 16 6.09 -2.83 17.06
CA PRO A 16 5.03 -1.89 16.72
C PRO A 16 5.54 -0.50 16.34
N ASP A 17 6.77 -0.13 16.70
CA ASP A 17 7.38 1.15 16.30
C ASP A 17 8.08 1.08 14.93
N ASP A 18 8.27 -0.12 14.36
CA ASP A 18 8.83 -0.34 13.02
C ASP A 18 7.75 -0.69 11.99
N VAL A 19 6.59 -0.03 12.08
CA VAL A 19 5.48 -0.28 11.19
C VAL A 19 5.02 0.99 10.49
N VAL A 20 4.89 0.90 9.17
CA VAL A 20 4.32 1.95 8.32
C VAL A 20 3.12 1.37 7.59
N HIS A 21 1.99 2.09 7.67
CA HIS A 21 0.82 1.81 6.84
C HIS A 21 1.05 2.38 5.45
N LEU A 22 0.83 1.58 4.41
CA LEU A 22 1.05 2.03 3.03
C LEU A 22 -0.28 2.35 2.34
N TRP A 23 -1.16 1.37 2.20
CA TRP A 23 -2.49 1.54 1.60
C TRP A 23 -3.46 0.44 2.06
N HIS A 24 -4.71 0.54 1.62
CA HIS A 24 -5.70 -0.53 1.72
C HIS A 24 -5.77 -1.28 0.39
N GLU A 25 -5.70 -2.60 0.40
CA GLU A 25 -5.89 -3.42 -0.79
C GLU A 25 -7.32 -3.27 -1.31
N GLU A 26 -7.46 -2.64 -2.48
CA GLU A 26 -8.75 -2.25 -3.08
C GLU A 26 -9.61 -3.47 -3.49
N SER A 27 -9.00 -4.63 -3.74
CA SER A 27 -9.70 -5.89 -4.00
C SER A 27 -10.33 -6.52 -2.76
N MET A 28 -9.98 -6.06 -1.57
CA MET A 28 -10.41 -6.65 -0.30
C MET A 28 -11.32 -5.72 0.48
N SER A 29 -12.34 -6.31 1.10
CA SER A 29 -13.23 -5.62 2.05
C SER A 29 -13.10 -6.23 3.43
N GLY A 30 -13.17 -5.39 4.47
CA GLY A 30 -13.13 -5.83 5.87
C GLY A 30 -11.72 -5.89 6.48
N PRO A 31 -11.56 -6.62 7.61
CA PRO A 31 -10.28 -6.77 8.31
C PRO A 31 -9.22 -7.48 7.47
N GLY A 32 -7.97 -7.03 7.54
CA GLY A 32 -6.85 -7.64 6.82
C GLY A 32 -6.54 -7.01 5.46
N ARG A 33 -7.32 -6.00 5.02
CA ARG A 33 -7.04 -5.24 3.79
C ARG A 33 -5.85 -4.28 3.92
N ASP A 34 -5.33 -4.06 5.11
CA ASP A 34 -4.26 -3.09 5.33
C ASP A 34 -2.91 -3.66 4.90
N VAL A 35 -2.21 -2.92 4.06
CA VAL A 35 -0.84 -3.23 3.63
C VAL A 35 0.15 -2.46 4.49
N TRP A 36 1.16 -3.17 4.99
CA TRP A 36 2.15 -2.66 5.93
C TRP A 36 3.58 -2.89 5.42
N ALA A 37 4.53 -2.11 5.91
CA ALA A 37 5.97 -2.36 5.75
C ALA A 37 6.77 -1.95 6.97
N HIS A 38 7.98 -2.51 7.10
CA HIS A 38 9.03 -1.94 7.94
C HIS A 38 9.31 -0.49 7.51
N ARG A 39 9.73 0.36 8.44
CA ARG A 39 9.99 1.78 8.14
C ARG A 39 11.07 1.93 7.07
N GLU A 40 12.11 1.10 7.13
CA GLU A 40 13.21 1.10 6.16
C GLU A 40 12.80 0.61 4.76
N HIS A 41 11.70 -0.15 4.66
CA HIS A 41 11.25 -0.74 3.41
C HIS A 41 10.09 0.03 2.76
N ALA A 42 9.48 0.99 3.46
CA ALA A 42 8.28 1.69 2.99
C ALA A 42 8.49 2.32 1.59
N ASP A 43 9.64 2.95 1.36
CA ASP A 43 9.97 3.59 0.08
C ASP A 43 10.44 2.61 -1.01
N LEU A 44 10.73 1.35 -0.65
CA LEU A 44 11.14 0.30 -1.59
C LEU A 44 9.96 -0.50 -2.13
N VAL A 45 8.79 -0.41 -1.49
CA VAL A 45 7.59 -1.09 -1.93
C VAL A 45 7.08 -0.42 -3.21
N GLU A 46 7.01 -1.20 -4.29
CA GLU A 46 6.41 -0.71 -5.53
C GLU A 46 4.92 -0.36 -5.33
N PRO A 47 4.42 0.73 -5.93
CA PRO A 47 3.03 1.10 -5.81
C PRO A 47 2.11 0.02 -6.37
N ASP A 48 0.95 -0.17 -5.74
CA ASP A 48 -0.09 -1.05 -6.26
C ASP A 48 -0.48 -0.65 -7.70
N THR A 49 -0.42 -1.61 -8.63
CA THR A 49 -0.72 -1.36 -10.04
C THR A 49 -2.15 -0.84 -10.27
N ALA A 50 -3.12 -1.22 -9.43
CA ALA A 50 -4.47 -0.67 -9.48
C ALA A 50 -4.48 0.83 -9.13
N LEU A 51 -3.73 1.24 -8.11
CA LEU A 51 -3.58 2.65 -7.74
C LEU A 51 -2.91 3.45 -8.86
N VAL A 52 -1.84 2.91 -9.47
CA VAL A 52 -1.18 3.54 -10.62
C VAL A 52 -2.15 3.73 -11.78
N ARG A 53 -2.99 2.73 -12.08
CA ARG A 53 -4.01 2.81 -13.14
C ARG A 53 -5.08 3.84 -12.83
N ILE A 54 -5.52 3.95 -11.58
CA ILE A 54 -6.51 4.95 -11.15
C ILE A 54 -5.92 6.36 -11.29
N LEU A 55 -4.70 6.59 -10.79
CA LEU A 55 -4.01 7.86 -10.93
C LEU A 55 -3.86 8.25 -12.40
N ALA A 56 -3.42 7.32 -13.26
CA ALA A 56 -3.30 7.58 -14.69
C ALA A 56 -4.64 8.01 -15.32
N ARG A 57 -5.76 7.37 -14.95
CA ARG A 57 -7.10 7.77 -15.43
C ARG A 57 -7.47 9.19 -14.98
N VAL A 58 -7.18 9.56 -13.74
CA VAL A 58 -7.44 10.91 -13.21
C VAL A 58 -6.61 11.95 -13.97
N LEU A 59 -5.32 11.69 -14.18
CA LEU A 59 -4.42 12.61 -14.89
C LEU A 59 -4.86 12.81 -16.35
N ILE A 60 -5.26 11.74 -17.04
CA ILE A 60 -5.81 11.83 -18.41
C ILE A 60 -7.09 12.67 -18.40
N ALA A 61 -8.01 12.41 -17.46
CA ALA A 61 -9.27 13.14 -17.37
C ALA A 61 -9.04 14.65 -17.16
N GLU A 62 -8.18 15.02 -16.21
CA GLU A 62 -7.80 16.42 -15.93
C GLU A 62 -7.14 17.09 -17.14
N TRP A 63 -6.29 16.37 -17.88
CA TRP A 63 -5.66 16.90 -19.09
C TRP A 63 -6.66 17.13 -20.24
N THR A 64 -7.70 16.30 -20.32
CA THR A 64 -8.76 16.41 -21.33
C THR A 64 -9.92 17.33 -20.93
N ARG A 65 -9.86 17.94 -19.74
CA ARG A 65 -10.92 18.80 -19.22
C ARG A 65 -10.92 20.13 -20.00
N PRO A 66 -12.07 20.56 -20.56
CA PRO A 66 -12.16 21.78 -21.37
C PRO A 66 -12.01 23.07 -20.56
#